data_AF-A0A242PEV1-F1
#
_entry.id   AF-A0A242PEV1-F1
#
_cell.length_a   1.000
_cell.length_b   1.000
_cell.length_c   1.000
_cell.angle_alpha   90.00
_cell.angle_beta   90.00
_cell.angle_gamma   90.00
#
_symmetry.space_group_name_H-M   'P 1'
#
loop_
_entity.id
_entity.type
_entity.pdbx_description
1 polymer ?
#
loop_
_entity_poly.entity_id
_entity_poly.type
_entity_poly.pdbx_seq_one_letter_code
_entity_poly.pdbx_strand_id
1 'polypeptide(L)' 'MNINKHEIQYNALLIIAKKTKLYVNISDISAILGIRYLVVKNEIICSEKFPKPIIDGDLPLSRKWLLYDVLLWELNRK' A
#
# COMPACT_ATOMS: atom_id res chain seq x y z
N MET A 1 -22.17 8.95 21.56
CA MET A 1 -21.29 8.09 20.72
C MET A 1 -20.24 8.97 20.09
N ASN A 2 -18.96 8.81 20.43
CA ASN A 2 -17.89 9.58 19.81
C ASN A 2 -17.50 8.87 18.51
N ILE A 3 -17.89 9.45 17.37
CA ILE A 3 -17.62 8.86 16.06
C ILE A 3 -16.16 9.17 15.70
N ASN A 4 -15.33 8.13 15.59
CA ASN A 4 -13.95 8.28 15.15
C ASN A 4 -13.90 8.57 13.64
N LYS A 5 -13.86 9.84 13.27
CA LYS A 5 -13.86 10.29 11.88
C LYS A 5 -12.67 9.73 11.09
N HIS A 6 -11.51 9.56 11.72
CA HIS A 6 -10.33 8.99 11.06
C HIS A 6 -10.54 7.53 10.69
N GLU A 7 -11.08 6.73 11.61
CA GLU A 7 -11.36 5.31 11.38
C GLU A 7 -12.39 5.10 10.26
N ILE A 8 -13.42 5.95 10.21
CA ILE A 8 -14.39 5.93 9.11
C ILE A 8 -13.74 6.24 7.77
N GLN A 9 -12.86 7.26 7.70
CA GLN A 9 -12.16 7.61 6.47
C GLN A 9 -11.26 6.47 5.99
N TYR A 10 -10.52 5.82 6.89
CA TYR A 10 -9.68 4.66 6.53
C TYR A 10 -10.51 3.48 6.04
N ASN A 11 -11.60 3.15 6.74
CA ASN A 11 -12.49 2.07 6.33
C ASN A 11 -13.13 2.35 4.96
N ALA A 12 -13.55 3.59 4.70
CA ALA A 12 -14.05 4.00 3.39
C ALA A 12 -12.99 3.84 2.29
N LEU A 13 -11.74 4.27 2.55
CA LEU A 13 -10.64 4.14 1.61
C LEU A 13 -10.35 2.66 1.30
N LEU A 14 -10.33 1.78 2.30
CA LEU A 14 -10.16 0.33 2.12
C LEU A 14 -11.28 -0.27 1.27
N ILE A 15 -12.55 0.10 1.53
CA ILE A 15 -13.70 -0.37 0.75
C ILE A 15 -13.58 0.05 -0.72
N ILE A 16 -13.22 1.31 -0.97
CA ILE A 16 -13.05 1.83 -2.33
C ILE A 16 -11.91 1.09 -3.02
N ALA A 17 -10.73 0.98 -2.39
CA ALA A 17 -9.57 0.30 -2.96
C ALA A 17 -9.86 -1.18 -3.29
N LYS A 18 -10.62 -1.87 -2.43
CA LYS A 18 -11.04 -3.26 -2.66
C LYS A 18 -11.97 -3.40 -3.86
N LYS A 19 -12.93 -2.49 -4.01
CA LYS A 19 -13.91 -2.51 -5.12
C LYS A 19 -13.27 -2.14 -6.46
N THR A 20 -12.38 -1.16 -6.47
CA THR A 20 -11.77 -0.64 -7.71
C THR A 20 -10.59 -1.46 -8.20
N LYS A 21 -10.00 -2.31 -7.35
CA LYS A 21 -8.81 -3.12 -7.67
C LYS A 21 -7.67 -2.27 -8.26
N LEU A 22 -7.47 -1.07 -7.70
CA LEU A 22 -6.44 -0.16 -8.18
C LEU A 22 -5.04 -0.75 -7.99
N TYR A 23 -4.23 -0.66 -9.03
CA TYR A 23 -2.83 -1.06 -9.00
C TYR A 23 -1.93 0.12 -8.71
N VAL A 24 -0.97 -0.09 -7.82
CA VAL A 24 0.05 0.88 -7.44
C VAL A 24 1.43 0.33 -7.74
N ASN A 25 2.34 1.21 -8.14
CA ASN A 25 3.75 0.92 -8.26
C ASN A 25 4.53 1.47 -7.06
N ILE A 26 5.82 1.20 -7.02
CA ILE A 26 6.70 1.61 -5.93
C ILE A 26 6.73 3.13 -5.68
N SER A 27 6.58 3.98 -6.70
CA SER A 27 6.50 5.43 -6.55
C SER A 27 5.18 5.85 -5.89
N ASP A 28 4.08 5.19 -6.23
CA ASP A 28 2.78 5.43 -5.58
C ASP A 28 2.84 4.99 -4.10
N ILE A 29 3.47 3.85 -3.82
CA ILE A 29 3.69 3.35 -2.45
C ILE A 29 4.53 4.35 -1.65
N SER A 30 5.60 4.88 -2.24
CA SER A 30 6.43 5.94 -1.64
C SER A 30 5.61 7.18 -1.28
N ALA A 31 4.71 7.62 -2.16
CA ALA A 31 3.83 8.74 -1.89
C ALA A 31 2.81 8.43 -0.77
N ILE A 32 2.18 7.26 -0.79
CA ILE A 32 1.19 6.83 0.22
C ILE A 32 1.82 6.77 1.61
N LEU A 33 3.02 6.22 1.72
CA LEU A 33 3.72 6.07 3.00
C LEU A 33 4.40 7.35 3.48
N GLY A 34 4.54 8.37 2.60
CA GLY A 34 5.34 9.56 2.89
C GLY A 34 6.83 9.25 3.09
N ILE A 35 7.32 8.15 2.51
CA ILE A 35 8.68 7.65 2.68
C ILE A 35 9.43 7.78 1.35
N ARG A 36 10.73 8.10 1.39
CA ARG A 36 11.57 8.20 0.19
C ARG A 36 11.58 6.88 -0.60
N TYR A 37 11.49 6.99 -1.92
CA TYR A 37 11.53 5.85 -2.86
C TYR A 37 12.65 4.84 -2.57
N LEU A 38 13.87 5.30 -2.29
CA LEU A 38 15.02 4.41 -2.02
C LEU A 38 14.80 3.52 -0.79
N VAL A 39 14.17 4.07 0.26
CA VAL A 39 13.84 3.32 1.48
C VAL A 39 12.75 2.30 1.17
N VAL A 40 11.70 2.71 0.43
CA VAL A 40 10.65 1.78 0.00
C VAL A 40 11.24 0.62 -0.79
N LYS A 41 12.14 0.90 -1.74
CA LYS A 41 12.79 -0.08 -2.61
C LYS A 41 13.63 -1.09 -1.85
N ASN A 42 14.44 -0.64 -0.90
CA ASN A 42 15.46 -1.49 -0.29
C ASN A 42 14.98 -2.15 1.00
N GLU A 43 14.09 -1.48 1.74
CA GLU A 43 13.75 -1.88 3.12
C GLU A 43 12.30 -2.35 3.26
N ILE A 44 11.38 -1.83 2.44
CA ILE A 44 9.95 -2.13 2.58
C ILE A 44 9.52 -3.25 1.63
N ILE A 45 9.62 -3.05 0.31
CA ILE A 45 9.06 -4.01 -0.65
C ILE A 45 9.82 -5.35 -0.70
N CYS A 46 11.04 -5.38 -0.16
CA CYS A 46 11.85 -6.58 -0.02
C CYS A 46 11.64 -7.29 1.33
N SER A 47 10.84 -6.71 2.25
CA SER A 47 10.51 -7.31 3.54
C SER A 47 9.53 -8.47 3.36
N GLU A 48 9.72 -9.56 4.10
CA GLU A 48 8.81 -10.71 4.10
C GLU A 48 7.38 -10.35 4.55
N LYS A 49 7.23 -9.26 5.32
CA LYS A 49 5.94 -8.80 5.83
C LYS A 49 5.17 -7.94 4.82
N PHE A 50 5.83 -7.41 3.79
CA PHE A 50 5.17 -6.54 2.82
C PHE A 50 4.39 -7.39 1.81
N PRO A 51 3.23 -6.92 1.33
CA PRO A 51 2.46 -7.63 0.32
C PRO A 51 3.30 -7.97 -0.91
N LYS A 52 3.11 -9.17 -1.45
CA LYS A 52 3.76 -9.54 -2.71
C LYS A 52 3.13 -8.78 -3.88
N PRO A 53 3.92 -8.41 -4.90
CA PRO A 53 3.36 -7.82 -6.11
C PRO A 53 2.46 -8.84 -6.82
N ILE A 54 1.40 -8.34 -7.45
CA ILE A 54 0.47 -9.14 -8.26
C ILE A 54 0.97 -9.26 -9.69
N ILE A 55 1.65 -8.21 -10.17
CA ILE A 55 2.44 -8.27 -11.38
C ILE A 55 3.88 -8.22 -10.91
N ASP A 56 4.57 -9.35 -11.01
CA ASP A 56 6.01 -9.39 -10.79
C ASP A 56 6.72 -9.08 -12.10
N GLY A 57 7.71 -8.21 -12.02
CA GLY A 57 8.49 -7.76 -13.15
C GLY A 57 9.94 -7.60 -12.73
N ASP A 58 10.84 -7.72 -13.71
CA ASP A 58 12.28 -7.70 -13.45
C ASP A 58 12.77 -6.38 -12.84
N LEU A 59 12.03 -5.29 -13.07
CA LEU A 59 12.34 -3.97 -12.54
C LEU A 59 11.36 -3.58 -11.41
N PRO A 60 11.83 -2.94 -10.32
CA PRO A 60 10.96 -2.50 -9.23
C PRO A 60 9.79 -1.61 -9.66
N LEU A 61 9.96 -0.81 -10.73
CA LEU A 61 8.91 0.07 -11.28
C LEU A 61 7.86 -0.67 -12.13
N SER A 62 8.21 -1.84 -12.69
CA SER A 62 7.26 -2.66 -13.43
C SER A 62 6.40 -3.53 -12.51
N ARG A 63 6.85 -3.74 -11.27
CA ARG A 63 6.05 -4.42 -10.24
C ARG A 63 4.81 -3.61 -9.88
N LYS A 64 3.68 -4.30 -9.72
CA LYS A 64 2.40 -3.71 -9.32
C LYS A 64 1.83 -4.44 -8.12
N TRP A 65 1.31 -3.67 -7.16
CA TRP A 65 0.58 -4.16 -5.99
C TRP A 65 -0.87 -3.69 -6.05
N LEU A 66 -1.77 -4.39 -5.39
CA LEU A 66 -3.09 -3.83 -5.12
C LEU A 66 -2.96 -2.76 -4.05
N LEU A 67 -3.56 -1.59 -4.30
CA LEU A 67 -3.64 -0.51 -3.31
C LEU A 67 -4.26 -1.02 -2.00
N TYR A 68 -5.27 -1.89 -2.09
CA TYR A 68 -5.92 -2.49 -0.93
C TYR A 68 -4.93 -3.20 -0.01
N ASP A 69 -4.05 -4.05 -0.56
CA ASP A 69 -3.12 -4.84 0.23
C ASP A 69 -2.06 -3.95 0.89
N VAL A 70 -1.59 -2.91 0.18
CA VAL A 70 -0.65 -1.92 0.72
C VAL A 70 -1.27 -1.13 1.89
N LEU A 71 -2.51 -0.65 1.72
CA LEU A 71 -3.21 0.08 2.78
C LEU A 71 -3.50 -0.80 3.99
N LEU A 72 -3.92 -2.06 3.75
CA LEU A 72 -4.17 -3.02 4.81
C LEU A 72 -2.89 -3.34 5.59
N TRP A 73 -1.76 -3.49 4.89
CA TRP A 73 -0.45 -3.68 5.53
C TRP A 73 -0.07 -2.49 6.41
N GLU A 74 -0.18 -1.25 5.90
CA GLU A 74 0.20 -0.06 6.67
C GLU A 74 -0.66 0.12 7.91
N LEU A 75 -1.96 -0.17 7.83
CA LEU A 75 -2.87 -0.11 8.98
C LEU A 75 -2.53 -1.14 10.06
N ASN A 76 -2.04 -2.32 9.66
CA ASN A 76 -1.65 -3.40 10.56
C ASN A 76 -0.19 -3.31 11.04
N ARG A 77 0.57 -2.29 10.63
CA ARG A 77 2.00 -2.13 10.98
C ARG A 77 2.23 -1.70 12.45
N LYS A 78 1.16 -1.50 13.24
CA LYS A 78 1.23 -1.10 14.65
C LYS A 78 1.63 -2.22 15.59
#